data_AF-A0A285C1R7-F1
#
_entry.id   AF-A0A285C1R7-F1
#
_cell.length_a   1.000
_cell.length_b   1.000
_cell.length_c   1.000
_cell.angle_alpha   90.00
_cell.angle_beta   90.00
_cell.angle_gamma   90.00
#
_symmetry.space_group_name_H-M   'P 1'
#
loop_
_entity.id
_entity.type
_entity.pdbx_description
1 polymer ?
#
loop_
_entity_poly.entity_id
_entity_poly.type
_entity_poly.pdbx_seq_one_letter_code
_entity_poly.pdbx_strand_id
1 'polypeptide(L)'
;MLCWVTFSGLVAERKNSTAKTDLMEVIETETIDLYAPPALFDEVEEHLPKIAARKGLDITRLTAEWASYRMRIKIAEPDSEKVLELREGIDPDDAEFVALAQTIGAIGVISKDRHIGQMRGNHISVECITHLRNYSRATAIELNIKIGGVVFAKVGYAAIAGIYSGSKALIARVSKAPDWVKLALLVGGLFVVLHPDARARVANGLRVVFEGIAEATPFVIEEIAAAIALAQQHNSEAQQHHDNAMKELGRN
;
A
#
# COMPACT_ATOMS: atom_id res chain seq x y z
N MET A 1 -2.48 -5.87 16.35
CA MET A 1 -3.68 -6.61 16.84
C MET A 1 -4.49 -5.67 17.71
N LEU A 2 -5.73 -5.39 17.32
CA LEU A 2 -6.61 -4.41 17.98
C LEU A 2 -7.95 -5.05 18.33
N CYS A 3 -8.48 -4.75 19.51
CA CYS A 3 -9.82 -5.19 19.93
C CYS A 3 -10.83 -4.07 19.68
N TRP A 4 -12.03 -4.35 19.18
CA TRP A 4 -13.02 -3.32 18.83
C TRP A 4 -14.22 -3.28 19.77
N VAL A 5 -14.67 -2.08 20.13
CA VAL A 5 -15.73 -1.90 21.13
C VAL A 5 -16.94 -1.10 20.63
N THR A 6 -16.83 -0.23 19.62
CA THR A 6 -18.00 0.61 19.23
C THR A 6 -18.19 0.81 17.72
N PHE A 7 -19.35 0.37 17.21
CA PHE A 7 -19.77 0.48 15.79
C PHE A 7 -20.40 1.85 15.43
N SER A 8 -20.99 2.54 16.40
CA SER A 8 -21.96 3.64 16.18
C SER A 8 -21.44 4.87 15.41
N GLY A 9 -20.12 5.08 15.36
CA GLY A 9 -19.50 6.27 14.77
C GLY A 9 -19.24 6.22 13.26
N LEU A 10 -18.99 5.03 12.70
CA LEU A 10 -18.28 4.92 11.42
C LEU A 10 -19.15 5.12 10.17
N VAL A 11 -20.46 4.90 10.24
CA VAL A 11 -21.35 4.98 9.07
C VAL A 11 -21.95 6.38 8.88
N ALA A 12 -22.26 7.08 9.97
CA ALA A 12 -23.01 8.33 9.91
C ALA A 12 -22.20 9.56 9.54
N GLU A 13 -20.89 9.55 9.77
CA GLU A 13 -19.99 10.68 9.51
C GLU A 13 -19.42 10.67 8.08
N ARG A 14 -19.87 9.74 7.22
CA ARG A 14 -19.40 9.64 5.83
C ARG A 14 -19.93 10.81 5.01
N LYS A 15 -19.02 11.65 4.50
CA LYS A 15 -19.32 12.67 3.47
C LYS A 15 -19.72 12.05 2.13
N ASN A 16 -19.21 10.86 1.81
CA ASN A 16 -19.52 10.13 0.59
C ASN A 16 -20.08 8.75 0.93
N SER A 17 -21.28 8.46 0.42
CA SER A 17 -22.00 7.21 0.66
C SER A 17 -21.32 5.98 0.03
N THR A 18 -20.49 6.16 -1.01
CA THR A 18 -19.80 5.07 -1.70
C THR A 18 -18.36 4.84 -1.21
N ALA A 19 -17.82 5.75 -0.40
CA ALA A 19 -16.47 5.61 0.15
C ALA A 19 -16.44 4.61 1.30
N LYS A 20 -15.37 3.81 1.35
CA LYS A 20 -15.06 2.93 2.48
C LYS A 20 -14.71 3.77 3.71
N THR A 21 -14.95 3.18 4.88
CA THR A 21 -14.58 3.79 6.16
C THR A 21 -13.13 3.60 6.48
N ASP A 22 -12.58 4.51 7.30
CA ASP A 22 -11.20 4.46 7.75
C ASP A 22 -10.85 3.09 8.32
N LEU A 23 -11.69 2.56 9.23
CA LEU A 23 -11.49 1.25 9.84
C LEU A 23 -11.53 0.11 8.81
N MET A 24 -12.52 0.10 7.92
CA MET A 24 -12.64 -0.94 6.88
C MET A 24 -11.41 -0.97 5.96
N GLU A 25 -10.87 0.18 5.63
CA GLU A 25 -9.71 0.28 4.76
C GLU A 25 -8.42 -0.21 5.43
N VAL A 26 -8.22 0.10 6.71
CA VAL A 26 -7.07 -0.39 7.47
C VAL A 26 -7.14 -1.91 7.67
N ILE A 27 -8.36 -2.46 7.84
CA ILE A 27 -8.58 -3.91 7.88
C ILE A 27 -8.31 -4.54 6.50
N GLU A 28 -8.77 -3.92 5.41
CA GLU A 28 -8.54 -4.39 4.03
C GLU A 28 -7.08 -4.41 3.61
N THR A 29 -6.32 -3.45 4.08
CA THR A 29 -4.88 -3.34 3.81
C THR A 29 -4.05 -4.23 4.73
N GLU A 30 -4.70 -5.05 5.58
CA GLU A 30 -4.08 -5.93 6.58
C GLU A 30 -3.12 -5.19 7.53
N THR A 31 -3.29 -3.88 7.66
CA THR A 31 -2.48 -3.04 8.54
C THR A 31 -2.82 -3.32 10.01
N ILE A 32 -4.05 -3.79 10.28
CA ILE A 32 -4.48 -4.25 11.61
C ILE A 32 -5.25 -5.57 11.50
N ASP A 33 -5.03 -6.43 12.49
CA ASP A 33 -5.96 -7.51 12.78
C ASP A 33 -6.97 -7.07 13.83
N LEU A 34 -8.26 -7.22 13.52
CA LEU A 34 -9.36 -6.89 14.42
C LEU A 34 -9.89 -8.15 15.11
N TYR A 35 -9.98 -8.10 16.44
CA TYR A 35 -10.57 -9.14 17.26
C TYR A 35 -11.75 -8.59 18.05
N ALA A 36 -12.74 -9.45 18.33
CA ALA A 36 -13.87 -9.11 19.17
C ALA A 36 -14.41 -10.34 19.94
N PRO A 37 -14.96 -10.14 21.15
CA PRO A 37 -15.68 -11.18 21.86
C PRO A 37 -17.04 -11.43 21.19
N PRO A 38 -17.66 -12.61 21.38
CA PRO A 38 -19.00 -12.89 20.87
C PRO A 38 -20.05 -11.86 21.30
N ALA A 39 -19.95 -11.35 22.53
CA ALA A 39 -20.87 -10.36 23.10
C ALA A 39 -20.98 -9.07 22.27
N LEU A 40 -19.91 -8.66 21.57
CA LEU A 40 -19.96 -7.49 20.68
C LEU A 40 -20.99 -7.67 19.58
N PHE A 41 -21.12 -8.88 19.03
CA PHE A 41 -22.02 -9.14 17.91
C PHE A 41 -23.47 -9.00 18.35
N ASP A 42 -23.81 -9.56 19.52
CA ASP A 42 -25.14 -9.44 20.11
C ASP A 42 -25.47 -7.98 20.43
N GLU A 43 -24.52 -7.27 21.05
CA GLU A 43 -24.69 -5.85 21.39
C GLU A 43 -24.92 -5.00 20.14
N VAL A 44 -24.09 -5.17 19.09
CA VAL A 44 -24.23 -4.40 17.86
C VAL A 44 -25.56 -4.71 17.18
N GLU A 45 -25.95 -5.98 17.07
CA GLU A 45 -27.23 -6.37 16.46
C GLU A 45 -28.43 -5.79 17.21
N GLU A 46 -28.39 -5.74 18.54
CA GLU A 46 -29.44 -5.09 19.36
C GLU A 46 -29.47 -3.56 19.16
N HIS A 47 -28.31 -2.92 19.00
CA HIS A 47 -28.20 -1.47 18.89
C HIS A 47 -28.38 -0.94 17.47
N LEU A 48 -28.27 -1.79 16.44
CA LEU A 48 -28.44 -1.42 15.02
C LEU A 48 -29.76 -0.66 14.76
N PRO A 49 -30.95 -1.16 15.18
CA PRO A 49 -32.21 -0.44 15.01
C PRO A 49 -32.25 0.90 15.74
N LYS A 50 -31.70 0.96 16.97
CA LYS A 50 -31.66 2.18 17.79
C LYS A 50 -30.79 3.25 17.11
N ILE A 51 -29.65 2.84 16.54
CA ILE A 51 -28.74 3.72 15.81
C ILE A 51 -29.39 4.22 14.51
N ALA A 52 -30.05 3.34 13.75
CA ALA A 52 -30.74 3.70 12.52
C ALA A 52 -31.82 4.76 12.77
N ALA A 53 -32.66 4.55 13.79
CA ALA A 53 -33.70 5.51 14.18
C ALA A 53 -33.12 6.85 14.64
N ARG A 54 -32.10 6.83 15.52
CA ARG A 54 -31.48 8.06 16.06
C ARG A 54 -30.80 8.90 14.98
N LYS A 55 -30.21 8.27 13.97
CA LYS A 55 -29.43 8.94 12.92
C LYS A 55 -30.17 9.11 11.60
N GLY A 56 -31.43 8.66 11.51
CA GLY A 56 -32.23 8.72 10.28
C GLY A 56 -31.62 7.90 9.14
N LEU A 57 -30.97 6.78 9.45
CA LEU A 57 -30.32 5.91 8.46
C LEU A 57 -31.23 4.76 8.08
N ASP A 58 -31.12 4.30 6.83
CA ASP A 58 -31.76 3.05 6.40
C ASP A 58 -31.13 1.85 7.11
N ILE A 59 -31.94 1.13 7.87
CA ILE A 59 -31.54 -0.07 8.62
C ILE A 59 -31.00 -1.15 7.68
N THR A 60 -31.56 -1.30 6.48
CA THR A 60 -31.15 -2.31 5.50
C THR A 60 -29.69 -2.09 5.09
N ARG A 61 -29.36 -0.82 4.84
CA ARG A 61 -27.99 -0.41 4.50
C ARG A 61 -27.04 -0.58 5.67
N LEU A 62 -27.47 -0.26 6.89
CA LEU A 62 -26.65 -0.39 8.08
C LEU A 62 -26.34 -1.87 8.37
N THR A 63 -27.31 -2.76 8.20
CA THR A 63 -27.13 -4.22 8.32
C THR A 63 -26.20 -4.78 7.25
N ALA A 64 -26.30 -4.31 5.99
CA ALA A 64 -25.39 -4.73 4.93
C ALA A 64 -23.93 -4.31 5.19
N GLU A 65 -23.73 -3.10 5.70
CA GLU A 65 -22.41 -2.62 6.14
C GLU A 65 -21.90 -3.45 7.32
N TRP A 66 -22.74 -3.73 8.33
CA TRP A 66 -22.38 -4.59 9.46
C TRP A 66 -21.96 -5.99 9.02
N ALA A 67 -22.68 -6.62 8.09
CA ALA A 67 -22.32 -7.92 7.53
C ALA A 67 -20.93 -7.91 6.87
N SER A 68 -20.57 -6.81 6.21
CA SER A 68 -19.26 -6.63 5.60
C SER A 68 -18.14 -6.54 6.64
N TYR A 69 -18.41 -5.91 7.79
CA TYR A 69 -17.50 -5.88 8.93
C TYR A 69 -17.36 -7.26 9.56
N ARG A 70 -18.49 -7.93 9.87
CA ARG A 70 -18.54 -9.24 10.52
C ARG A 70 -17.63 -10.29 9.86
N MET A 71 -17.54 -10.30 8.53
CA MET A 71 -16.69 -11.25 7.80
C MET A 71 -15.19 -11.07 8.02
N ARG A 72 -14.75 -9.92 8.56
CA ARG A 72 -13.33 -9.57 8.72
C ARG A 72 -12.89 -9.50 10.18
N ILE A 73 -13.83 -9.51 11.12
CA ILE A 73 -13.54 -9.53 12.55
C ILE A 73 -13.25 -10.97 12.96
N LYS A 74 -12.12 -11.18 13.63
CA LYS A 74 -11.79 -12.49 14.19
C LYS A 74 -12.46 -12.63 15.57
N ILE A 75 -13.33 -13.62 15.69
CA ILE A 75 -14.00 -13.91 16.95
C ILE A 75 -13.02 -14.65 17.86
N ALA A 76 -12.86 -14.20 19.09
CA ALA A 76 -12.04 -14.85 20.09
C ALA A 76 -12.68 -14.73 21.48
N GLU A 77 -12.57 -15.81 22.26
CA GLU A 77 -13.12 -15.86 23.60
C GLU A 77 -12.14 -15.25 24.62
N PRO A 78 -12.59 -14.37 25.51
CA PRO A 78 -11.76 -13.88 26.59
C PRO A 78 -11.54 -14.95 27.67
N ASP A 79 -10.41 -14.86 28.37
CA ASP A 79 -10.14 -15.67 29.55
C ASP A 79 -11.17 -15.39 30.66
N SER A 80 -11.92 -16.41 31.04
CA SER A 80 -13.04 -16.30 32.00
C SER A 80 -12.58 -15.84 33.38
N GLU A 81 -11.36 -16.19 33.82
CA GLU A 81 -10.83 -15.73 35.10
C GLU A 81 -10.57 -14.23 35.08
N LYS A 82 -9.96 -13.73 33.99
CA LYS A 82 -9.71 -12.29 33.80
C LYS A 82 -11.00 -11.49 33.66
N VAL A 83 -12.02 -12.05 32.99
CA VAL A 83 -13.34 -11.39 32.90
C VAL A 83 -13.93 -11.21 34.30
N LEU A 84 -13.87 -12.23 35.16
CA LEU A 84 -14.39 -12.14 36.52
C LEU A 84 -13.65 -11.09 37.36
N GLU A 85 -12.32 -11.04 37.28
CA GLU A 85 -11.51 -10.02 37.96
C GLU A 85 -11.85 -8.59 37.49
N LEU A 86 -12.07 -8.41 36.18
CA LEU A 86 -12.36 -7.10 35.60
C LEU A 86 -13.83 -6.68 35.75
N ARG A 87 -14.75 -7.64 35.94
CA ARG A 87 -16.18 -7.37 36.22
C ARG A 87 -16.43 -6.73 37.57
N GLU A 88 -15.51 -6.86 38.52
CA GLU A 88 -15.52 -6.08 39.77
C GLU A 88 -15.05 -4.62 39.57
N GLY A 89 -14.66 -4.27 38.34
CA GLY A 89 -14.19 -2.96 37.94
C GLY A 89 -15.28 -1.91 37.74
N ILE A 90 -14.94 -0.85 37.00
CA ILE A 90 -15.73 0.37 36.86
C ILE A 90 -16.97 0.14 35.98
N ASP A 91 -16.83 -0.67 34.93
CA ASP A 91 -17.92 -1.03 34.03
C ASP A 91 -17.86 -2.54 33.71
N PRO A 92 -18.86 -3.34 34.18
CA PRO A 92 -18.91 -4.77 33.93
C PRO A 92 -19.04 -5.14 32.45
N ASP A 93 -19.59 -4.26 31.62
CA ASP A 93 -19.87 -4.56 30.20
C ASP A 93 -18.57 -4.47 29.36
N ASP A 94 -17.68 -3.55 29.73
CA ASP A 94 -16.36 -3.38 29.09
C ASP A 94 -15.34 -4.47 29.51
N ALA A 95 -15.63 -5.26 30.54
CA ALA A 95 -14.71 -6.24 31.12
C ALA A 95 -14.31 -7.33 30.10
N GLU A 96 -15.25 -7.79 29.28
CA GLU A 96 -15.00 -8.83 28.27
C GLU A 96 -14.04 -8.36 27.17
N PHE A 97 -14.10 -7.08 26.82
CA PHE A 97 -13.23 -6.47 25.81
C PHE A 97 -11.80 -6.28 26.32
N VAL A 98 -11.65 -5.82 27.56
CA VAL A 98 -10.33 -5.66 28.19
C VAL A 98 -9.70 -7.03 28.47
N ALA A 99 -10.48 -7.98 28.97
CA ALA A 99 -10.03 -9.35 29.19
C ALA A 99 -9.57 -10.00 27.88
N LEU A 100 -10.34 -9.81 26.78
CA LEU A 100 -9.95 -10.33 25.48
C LEU A 100 -8.62 -9.73 25.02
N ALA A 101 -8.49 -8.40 25.11
CA ALA A 101 -7.27 -7.70 24.72
C ALA A 101 -6.04 -8.22 25.48
N GLN A 102 -6.17 -8.47 26.79
CA GLN A 102 -5.11 -9.06 27.60
C GLN A 102 -4.85 -10.54 27.27
N THR A 103 -5.88 -11.28 26.88
CA THR A 103 -5.77 -12.71 26.53
C THR A 103 -5.00 -12.90 25.23
N ILE A 104 -5.29 -12.09 24.23
CA ILE A 104 -4.66 -12.19 22.91
C ILE A 104 -3.35 -11.39 22.80
N GLY A 105 -2.97 -10.65 23.85
CA GLY A 105 -1.83 -9.75 23.82
C GLY A 105 -2.01 -8.62 22.79
N ALA A 106 -3.24 -8.11 22.66
CA ALA A 106 -3.54 -7.01 21.76
C ALA A 106 -2.74 -5.76 22.13
N ILE A 107 -2.39 -4.99 21.11
CA ILE A 107 -1.71 -3.70 21.31
C ILE A 107 -2.66 -2.75 22.04
N GLY A 108 -3.96 -2.82 21.74
CA GLY A 108 -4.97 -2.11 22.51
C GLY A 108 -6.38 -2.30 21.97
N VAL A 109 -7.29 -1.52 22.53
CA VAL A 109 -8.72 -1.58 22.37
C VAL A 109 -9.20 -0.28 21.72
N ILE A 110 -9.76 -0.39 20.52
CA ILE A 110 -10.41 0.69 19.80
C ILE A 110 -11.78 0.95 20.44
N SER A 111 -11.88 2.06 21.14
CA SER A 111 -13.15 2.55 21.67
C SER A 111 -13.21 4.06 21.65
N LYS A 112 -14.42 4.63 21.71
CA LYS A 112 -14.61 6.04 22.06
C LYS A 112 -14.75 6.25 23.57
N ASP A 113 -14.91 5.17 24.33
CA ASP A 113 -15.11 5.22 25.77
C ASP A 113 -13.79 5.47 26.52
N ARG A 114 -13.84 6.37 27.52
CA ARG A 114 -12.73 6.67 28.43
C ARG A 114 -12.58 5.64 29.54
N HIS A 115 -13.62 4.86 29.85
CA HIS A 115 -13.60 3.88 30.93
C HIS A 115 -12.62 2.72 30.66
N ILE A 116 -12.41 2.36 29.40
CA ILE A 116 -11.43 1.32 29.01
C ILE A 116 -10.02 1.65 29.48
N GLY A 117 -9.59 2.92 29.34
CA GLY A 117 -8.28 3.35 29.82
C GLY A 117 -8.14 3.26 31.34
N GLN A 118 -9.25 3.36 32.08
CA GLN A 118 -9.29 3.25 33.54
C GLN A 118 -9.27 1.80 34.01
N MET A 119 -9.70 0.84 33.18
CA MET A 119 -9.68 -0.60 33.47
C MET A 119 -8.38 -1.30 33.06
N ARG A 120 -7.27 -0.56 32.94
CA ARG A 120 -5.96 -1.06 32.47
C ARG A 120 -5.97 -1.59 31.03
N GLY A 121 -7.01 -1.30 30.25
CA GLY A 121 -7.02 -1.55 28.82
C GLY A 121 -6.23 -0.46 28.09
N ASN A 122 -5.38 -0.85 27.14
CA ASN A 122 -4.70 0.14 26.31
C ASN A 122 -5.71 0.76 25.33
N HIS A 123 -6.08 2.01 25.54
CA HIS A 123 -7.08 2.71 24.72
C HIS A 123 -6.44 3.24 23.43
N ILE A 124 -7.04 2.90 22.28
CA ILE A 124 -6.58 3.36 20.97
C ILE A 124 -7.65 4.26 20.35
N SER A 125 -7.22 5.48 20.03
CA SER A 125 -8.08 6.51 19.47
C SER A 125 -8.53 6.16 18.04
N VAL A 126 -9.65 6.74 17.61
CA VAL A 126 -10.08 6.65 16.21
C VAL A 126 -9.12 7.43 15.29
N GLU A 127 -8.42 8.44 15.81
CA GLU A 127 -7.41 9.22 15.08
C GLU A 127 -6.20 8.35 14.71
N CYS A 128 -5.79 7.43 15.60
CA CYS A 128 -4.77 6.43 15.30
C CYS A 128 -5.14 5.59 14.07
N ILE A 129 -6.42 5.21 13.90
CA ILE A 129 -6.89 4.46 12.73
C ILE A 129 -6.77 5.32 11.47
N THR A 130 -7.13 6.60 11.54
CA THR A 130 -6.97 7.53 10.42
C THR A 130 -5.49 7.68 10.04
N HIS A 131 -4.56 7.74 11.01
CA HIS A 131 -3.12 7.76 10.76
C HIS A 131 -2.63 6.47 10.10
N LEU A 132 -3.04 5.30 10.60
CA LEU A 132 -2.69 4.00 10.00
C LEU A 132 -3.22 3.87 8.56
N ARG A 133 -4.43 4.37 8.29
CA ARG A 133 -4.96 4.42 6.92
C ARG A 133 -4.09 5.29 6.01
N ASN A 134 -3.79 6.51 6.45
CA ASN A 134 -3.02 7.44 5.63
C ASN A 134 -1.62 6.90 5.36
N TYR A 135 -1.00 6.26 6.36
CA TYR A 135 0.25 5.52 6.19
C TYR A 135 0.12 4.41 5.14
N SER A 136 -0.94 3.60 5.19
CA SER A 136 -1.18 2.51 4.24
C SER A 136 -1.32 3.02 2.80
N ARG A 137 -2.07 4.10 2.61
CA ARG A 137 -2.23 4.74 1.28
C ARG A 137 -0.92 5.30 0.74
N ALA A 138 -0.16 6.01 1.57
CA ALA A 138 1.12 6.59 1.16
C ALA A 138 2.14 5.49 0.81
N THR A 139 2.19 4.41 1.61
CA THR A 139 3.06 3.25 1.38
C THR A 139 2.70 2.52 0.09
N ALA A 140 1.40 2.36 -0.23
CA ALA A 140 0.96 1.72 -1.47
C ALA A 140 1.44 2.48 -2.72
N ILE A 141 1.41 3.81 -2.69
CA ILE A 141 1.93 4.67 -3.77
C ILE A 141 3.44 4.46 -3.92
N GLU A 142 4.17 4.47 -2.82
CA GLU A 142 5.62 4.25 -2.82
C GLU A 142 6.00 2.88 -3.38
N LEU A 143 5.32 1.81 -2.96
CA LEU A 143 5.55 0.45 -3.45
C LEU A 143 5.29 0.36 -4.96
N ASN A 144 4.23 1.01 -5.45
CA ASN A 144 3.93 1.03 -6.88
C ASN A 144 5.04 1.73 -7.68
N ILE A 145 5.56 2.86 -7.20
CA ILE A 145 6.69 3.56 -7.83
C ILE A 145 7.96 2.70 -7.80
N LYS A 146 8.27 2.04 -6.67
CA LYS A 146 9.44 1.15 -6.55
C LYS A 146 9.35 -0.06 -7.48
N ILE A 147 8.19 -0.71 -7.52
CA ILE A 147 7.95 -1.88 -8.39
C ILE A 147 8.03 -1.44 -9.85
N GLY A 148 7.41 -0.32 -10.22
CA GLY A 148 7.55 0.29 -11.54
C GLY A 148 9.00 0.53 -11.90
N GLY A 149 9.78 1.14 -11.00
CA GLY A 149 11.22 1.37 -11.17
C GLY A 149 12.02 0.08 -11.39
N VAL A 150 11.75 -0.99 -10.63
CA VAL A 150 12.40 -2.29 -10.81
C VAL A 150 12.04 -2.91 -12.17
N VAL A 151 10.79 -2.80 -12.61
CA VAL A 151 10.35 -3.28 -13.93
C VAL A 151 11.07 -2.52 -15.03
N PHE A 152 11.12 -1.18 -14.98
CA PHE A 152 11.85 -0.37 -15.95
C PHE A 152 13.35 -0.70 -15.97
N ALA A 153 13.97 -0.90 -14.81
CA ALA A 153 15.38 -1.30 -14.73
C ALA A 153 15.62 -2.67 -15.38
N LYS A 154 14.72 -3.64 -15.19
CA LYS A 154 14.80 -4.96 -15.84
C LYS A 154 14.62 -4.87 -17.35
N VAL A 155 13.68 -4.06 -17.83
CA VAL A 155 13.47 -3.82 -19.27
C VAL A 155 14.70 -3.15 -19.87
N GLY A 156 15.27 -2.14 -19.20
CA GLY A 156 16.50 -1.47 -19.62
C GLY A 156 17.69 -2.43 -19.68
N TYR A 157 17.87 -3.24 -18.64
CA TYR A 157 18.91 -4.28 -18.63
C TYR A 157 18.70 -5.31 -19.75
N ALA A 158 17.48 -5.79 -19.96
CA ALA A 158 17.15 -6.73 -21.02
C ALA A 158 17.38 -6.13 -22.41
N ALA A 159 17.11 -4.84 -22.61
CA ALA A 159 17.41 -4.13 -23.84
C ALA A 159 18.93 -4.06 -24.09
N ILE A 160 19.71 -3.69 -23.08
CA ILE A 160 21.19 -3.65 -23.17
C ILE A 160 21.77 -5.05 -23.42
N ALA A 161 21.31 -6.05 -22.68
CA ALA A 161 21.71 -7.45 -22.87
C ALA A 161 21.27 -7.99 -24.24
N GLY A 162 20.11 -7.56 -24.74
CA GLY A 162 19.61 -7.87 -26.08
C GLY A 162 20.47 -7.27 -27.17
N ILE A 163 20.89 -6.01 -27.01
CA ILE A 163 21.85 -5.37 -27.92
C ILE A 163 23.18 -6.13 -27.88
N TYR A 164 23.73 -6.41 -26.70
CA TYR A 164 25.00 -7.12 -26.56
C TYR A 164 24.98 -8.53 -27.18
N SER A 165 23.95 -9.32 -26.88
CA SER A 165 23.78 -10.67 -27.43
C SER A 165 23.48 -10.64 -28.93
N GLY A 166 22.69 -9.67 -29.39
CA GLY A 166 22.42 -9.39 -30.79
C GLY A 166 23.70 -9.06 -31.56
N SER A 167 24.53 -8.16 -31.04
CA SER A 167 25.83 -7.83 -31.61
C SER A 167 26.75 -9.05 -31.66
N LYS A 168 26.82 -9.85 -30.60
CA LYS A 168 27.63 -11.08 -30.56
C LYS A 168 27.14 -12.11 -31.59
N ALA A 169 25.82 -12.26 -31.74
CA ALA A 169 25.21 -13.16 -32.73
C ALA A 169 25.46 -12.67 -34.17
N LEU A 170 25.42 -11.35 -34.41
CA LEU A 170 25.75 -10.73 -35.69
C LEU A 170 27.21 -10.98 -36.05
N ILE A 171 28.14 -10.72 -35.12
CA ILE A 171 29.58 -10.99 -35.30
C ILE A 171 29.82 -12.47 -35.57
N ALA A 172 29.19 -13.37 -34.82
CA ALA A 172 29.33 -14.82 -35.02
C ALA A 172 28.73 -15.31 -36.35
N ARG A 173 27.66 -14.68 -36.85
CA ARG A 173 27.09 -14.97 -38.18
C ARG A 173 28.00 -14.46 -39.29
N VAL A 174 28.55 -13.25 -39.14
CA VAL A 174 29.50 -12.67 -40.10
C VAL A 174 30.80 -13.48 -40.13
N SER A 175 31.29 -13.98 -38.99
CA SER A 175 32.49 -14.81 -38.92
C SER A 175 32.31 -16.19 -39.57
N LYS A 176 31.09 -16.73 -39.54
CA LYS A 176 30.71 -17.99 -40.21
C LYS A 176 30.27 -17.82 -41.66
N ALA A 177 30.18 -16.58 -42.16
CA ALA A 177 29.80 -16.33 -43.54
C ALA A 177 30.92 -16.79 -44.51
N PRO A 178 30.57 -17.19 -45.74
CA PRO A 178 31.54 -17.50 -46.78
C PRO A 178 32.54 -16.35 -46.99
N ASP A 179 33.77 -16.67 -47.41
CA ASP A 179 34.84 -15.66 -47.50
C ASP A 179 34.54 -14.51 -48.45
N TRP A 180 33.70 -14.72 -49.48
CA TRP A 180 33.24 -13.65 -50.37
C TRP A 180 32.36 -12.61 -49.65
N VAL A 181 31.58 -12.99 -48.63
CA VAL A 181 30.76 -12.07 -47.83
C VAL A 181 31.64 -11.22 -46.91
N LYS A 182 32.67 -11.84 -46.32
CA LYS A 182 33.66 -11.11 -45.51
C LYS A 182 34.44 -10.13 -46.36
N LEU A 183 34.86 -10.55 -47.56
CA LEU A 183 35.54 -9.68 -48.51
C LEU A 183 34.62 -8.53 -48.95
N ALA A 184 33.35 -8.80 -49.24
CA ALA A 184 32.35 -7.77 -49.58
C ALA A 184 32.10 -6.78 -48.42
N LEU A 185 32.05 -7.25 -47.17
CA LEU A 185 31.95 -6.39 -45.99
C LEU A 185 33.21 -5.55 -45.77
N LEU A 186 34.39 -6.12 -46.00
CA LEU A 186 35.67 -5.43 -45.84
C LEU A 186 35.86 -4.37 -46.94
N VAL A 187 35.57 -4.72 -48.20
CA VAL A 187 35.57 -3.79 -49.33
C VAL A 187 34.48 -2.74 -49.19
N GLY A 188 33.28 -3.12 -48.73
CA GLY A 188 32.19 -2.18 -48.44
C GLY A 188 32.53 -1.22 -47.32
N GLY A 189 33.13 -1.70 -46.23
CA GLY A 189 33.63 -0.87 -45.14
C GLY A 189 34.75 0.07 -45.60
N LEU A 190 35.69 -0.43 -46.41
CA LEU A 190 36.75 0.37 -47.01
C LEU A 190 36.18 1.42 -47.98
N PHE A 191 35.12 1.11 -48.72
CA PHE A 191 34.41 2.05 -49.60
C PHE A 191 33.67 3.12 -48.80
N VAL A 192 33.03 2.75 -47.68
CA VAL A 192 32.45 3.73 -46.75
C VAL A 192 33.53 4.65 -46.19
N VAL A 193 34.73 4.14 -45.91
CA VAL A 193 35.86 4.95 -45.46
C VAL A 193 36.46 5.75 -46.63
N LEU A 194 36.56 5.27 -47.85
CA LEU A 194 37.23 6.04 -48.92
C LEU A 194 36.30 7.04 -49.61
N HIS A 195 34.99 6.81 -49.60
CA HIS A 195 34.03 7.65 -50.31
C HIS A 195 33.38 8.70 -49.38
N PRO A 196 33.55 10.01 -49.63
CA PRO A 196 33.05 11.08 -48.75
C PRO A 196 31.52 11.06 -48.59
N ASP A 197 30.78 10.76 -49.66
CA ASP A 197 29.31 10.68 -49.58
C ASP A 197 28.81 9.48 -48.75
N ALA A 198 29.56 8.39 -48.72
CA ALA A 198 29.20 7.21 -47.94
C ALA A 198 29.44 7.45 -46.45
N ARG A 199 30.54 8.12 -46.08
CA ARG A 199 30.76 8.61 -44.70
C ARG A 199 29.65 9.53 -44.24
N ALA A 200 29.24 10.48 -45.10
CA ALA A 200 28.19 11.44 -44.77
C ALA A 200 26.84 10.76 -44.52
N ARG A 201 26.48 9.74 -45.30
CA ARG A 201 25.24 8.96 -45.08
C ARG A 201 25.25 8.17 -43.78
N VAL A 202 26.38 7.55 -43.43
CA VAL A 202 26.53 6.82 -42.16
C VAL A 202 26.53 7.78 -40.97
N ALA A 203 27.26 8.90 -41.06
CA ALA A 203 27.28 9.93 -40.04
C ALA A 203 25.88 10.54 -39.82
N ASN A 204 25.13 10.82 -40.88
CA ASN A 204 23.75 11.29 -40.78
C ASN A 204 22.82 10.24 -40.16
N GLY A 205 22.95 8.96 -40.53
CA GLY A 205 22.18 7.88 -39.91
C GLY A 205 22.45 7.76 -38.41
N LEU A 206 23.72 7.83 -38.00
CA LEU A 206 24.11 7.84 -36.59
C LEU A 206 23.56 9.08 -35.87
N ARG A 207 23.66 10.24 -36.52
CA ARG A 207 23.24 11.52 -35.95
C ARG A 207 21.72 11.57 -35.73
N VAL A 208 20.91 11.07 -36.65
CA VAL A 208 19.45 10.96 -36.49
C VAL A 208 19.09 10.07 -35.29
N VAL A 209 19.80 8.96 -35.09
CA VAL A 209 19.59 8.08 -33.93
C VAL A 209 19.99 8.78 -32.63
N PHE A 210 21.13 9.47 -32.61
CA PHE A 210 21.60 10.21 -31.43
C PHE A 210 20.73 11.44 -31.11
N GLU A 211 20.25 12.17 -32.12
CA GLU A 211 19.32 13.29 -31.95
C GLU A 211 17.97 12.81 -31.40
N GLY A 212 17.43 11.71 -31.91
CA GLY A 212 16.20 11.13 -31.37
C GLY A 212 16.32 10.67 -29.92
N ILE A 213 17.49 10.14 -29.52
CA ILE A 213 17.77 9.82 -28.12
C ILE A 213 17.92 11.10 -27.29
N ALA A 214 18.68 12.09 -27.78
CA ALA A 214 18.91 13.35 -27.08
C ALA A 214 17.63 14.17 -26.88
N GLU A 215 16.69 14.11 -27.82
CA GLU A 215 15.38 14.79 -27.76
C GLU A 215 14.43 14.11 -26.76
N ALA A 216 14.50 12.78 -26.63
CA ALA A 216 13.70 12.03 -25.66
C ALA A 216 14.29 12.06 -24.23
N THR A 217 15.59 12.32 -24.09
CA THR A 217 16.29 12.33 -22.80
C THR A 217 15.74 13.35 -21.79
N PRO A 218 15.53 14.64 -22.12
CA PRO A 218 15.02 15.62 -21.15
C PRO A 218 13.61 15.28 -20.65
N PHE A 219 12.72 14.79 -21.53
CA PHE A 219 11.37 14.38 -21.16
C PHE A 219 11.38 13.21 -20.15
N VAL A 220 12.23 12.21 -20.38
CA VAL A 220 12.37 11.07 -19.47
C VAL A 220 12.99 11.49 -18.12
N ILE A 221 13.98 12.39 -18.13
CA ILE A 221 14.62 12.87 -16.90
C ILE A 221 13.65 13.70 -16.06
N GLU A 222 12.84 14.57 -16.68
CA GLU A 222 11.85 15.40 -15.98
C GLU A 222 10.76 14.56 -15.32
N GLU A 223 10.19 13.59 -16.03
CA GLU A 223 9.19 12.67 -15.47
C GLU A 223 9.76 11.80 -14.35
N ILE A 224 11.00 11.31 -14.50
CA ILE A 224 11.68 10.55 -13.44
C ILE A 224 11.93 11.45 -12.22
N ALA A 225 12.38 12.69 -12.42
CA ALA A 225 12.62 13.63 -11.32
C ALA A 225 11.32 13.99 -10.58
N ALA A 226 10.23 14.22 -11.31
CA ALA A 226 8.91 14.46 -10.74
C ALA A 226 8.40 13.25 -9.95
N ALA A 227 8.56 12.03 -10.49
CA ALA A 227 8.19 10.80 -9.81
C ALA A 227 9.03 10.56 -8.54
N ILE A 228 10.33 10.86 -8.57
CA ILE A 228 11.22 10.77 -7.40
C ILE A 228 10.81 11.79 -6.32
N ALA A 229 10.54 13.03 -6.72
CA ALA A 229 10.11 14.08 -5.79
C ALA A 229 8.79 13.72 -5.11
N LEU A 230 7.82 13.23 -5.89
CA LEU A 230 6.53 12.76 -5.38
C LEU A 230 6.70 11.57 -4.41
N ALA A 231 7.57 10.61 -4.74
CA ALA A 231 7.88 9.48 -3.87
C ALA A 231 8.53 9.94 -2.55
N GLN A 232 9.45 10.89 -2.60
CA GLN A 232 10.08 11.44 -1.39
C GLN A 232 9.08 12.17 -0.50
N GLN A 233 8.18 12.96 -1.08
CA GLN A 233 7.12 13.64 -0.34
C GLN A 233 6.24 12.62 0.40
N HIS A 234 5.71 11.63 -0.31
CA HIS A 234 4.84 10.62 0.31
C HIS A 234 5.55 9.75 1.34
N ASN A 235 6.85 9.48 1.18
CA ASN A 235 7.63 8.78 2.19
C ASN A 235 7.73 9.60 3.49
N SER A 236 7.95 10.93 3.39
CA SER A 236 7.99 11.80 4.58
C SER A 236 6.63 11.88 5.28
N GLU A 237 5.54 11.96 4.52
CA GLU A 237 4.17 11.95 5.05
C GLU A 237 3.84 10.59 5.70
N ALA A 238 4.25 9.47 5.08
CA ALA A 238 4.09 8.14 5.63
C ALA A 238 4.84 7.99 6.95
N GLN A 239 6.11 8.40 7.00
CA GLN A 239 6.92 8.36 8.21
C GLN A 239 6.30 9.19 9.33
N GLN A 240 5.80 10.39 9.03
CA GLN A 240 5.12 11.21 10.03
C GLN A 240 3.85 10.54 10.58
N HIS A 241 3.03 9.94 9.71
CA HIS A 241 1.84 9.21 10.14
C HIS A 241 2.18 7.95 10.92
N HIS A 242 3.24 7.24 10.55
CA HIS A 242 3.76 6.10 11.29
C HIS A 242 4.24 6.52 12.67
N ASP A 243 5.07 7.56 12.78
CA ASP A 243 5.60 8.06 14.05
C ASP A 243 4.49 8.54 14.98
N ASN A 244 3.47 9.22 14.45
CA ASN A 244 2.30 9.62 15.24
C ASN A 244 1.52 8.41 15.75
N ALA A 245 1.27 7.41 14.89
CA ALA A 245 0.62 6.18 15.30
C ALA A 245 1.45 5.45 16.36
N MET A 246 2.75 5.27 16.14
CA MET A 246 3.65 4.61 17.08
C MET A 246 3.78 5.37 18.40
N LYS A 247 3.72 6.71 18.39
CA LYS A 247 3.71 7.53 19.60
C LYS A 247 2.42 7.34 20.41
N GLU A 248 1.28 7.14 19.76
CA GLU A 248 0.04 6.78 20.46
C GLU A 248 0.10 5.34 20.99
N LEU A 249 0.60 4.40 20.19
CA LEU A 249 0.71 2.99 20.60
C LEU A 249 1.75 2.77 21.70
N GLY A 250 2.82 3.56 21.71
CA GLY A 250 3.94 3.48 22.66
C GLY A 250 3.85 4.45 23.83
N ARG A 251 2.74 5.18 24.00
CA ARG A 251 2.58 6.14 25.12
C ARG A 251 2.32 5.49 26.49
N ASN A 252 2.58 4.19 26.62
CA ASN A 252 2.32 3.38 27.80
C ASN A 252 3.57 2.63 28.24
#